data_AF-A0A918MQI1-F1
#
_entry.id   AF-A0A918MQI1-F1
#
_cell.length_a   1.000
_cell.length_b   1.000
_cell.length_c   1.000
_cell.angle_alpha   90.00
_cell.angle_beta   90.00
_cell.angle_gamma   90.00
#
_symmetry.space_group_name_H-M   'P 1'
#
loop_
_entity.id
_entity.type
_entity.pdbx_description
1 polymer ?
#
loop_
_entity_poly.entity_id
_entity_poly.type
_entity_poly.pdbx_seq_one_letter_code
_entity_poly.pdbx_strand_id
1 'polypeptide(L)'
;MKGVPAKFRIVDELYRWEKDPEGTEIEVLAVGKGLETGAEYPVIWIVNHPTAKIIGNTLGHDDRAHNHKAYKTILNNSIDWVD
;
A
#
# COMPACT_ATOMS: atom_id res chain seq x y z
N MET A 1 5.38 7.32 -4.09
CA MET A 1 6.46 6.31 -4.01
C MET A 1 7.89 6.88 -4.07
N LYS A 2 8.08 8.22 -3.98
CA LYS A 2 9.41 8.85 -3.99
C LYS A 2 10.24 8.38 -2.80
N GLY A 3 11.48 7.95 -3.03
CA GLY A 3 12.39 7.51 -1.97
C GLY A 3 12.01 6.19 -1.27
N VAL A 4 10.98 5.49 -1.74
CA VAL A 4 10.66 4.12 -1.30
C VAL A 4 11.53 3.16 -2.13
N PRO A 5 12.25 2.19 -1.51
CA PRO A 5 12.98 1.17 -2.25
C PRO A 5 12.05 0.36 -3.15
N ALA A 6 12.53 -0.07 -4.33
CA ALA A 6 11.73 -0.88 -5.25
C ALA A 6 11.28 -2.22 -4.64
N LYS A 7 12.02 -2.76 -3.68
CA LYS A 7 11.67 -3.94 -2.87
C LYS A 7 12.18 -3.76 -1.44
N PHE A 8 11.41 -4.20 -0.46
CA PHE A 8 11.81 -4.27 0.95
C PHE A 8 11.09 -5.43 1.64
N ARG A 9 11.60 -5.84 2.80
CA ARG A 9 10.91 -6.79 3.68
C ARG A 9 10.23 -6.03 4.80
N ILE A 10 9.03 -6.45 5.16
CA ILE A 10 8.27 -5.93 6.29
C ILE A 10 7.61 -7.11 7.00
N VAL A 11 7.42 -6.99 8.31
CA VAL A 11 6.63 -7.93 9.09
C VAL A 11 5.27 -7.28 9.32
N ASP A 12 4.24 -7.88 8.76
CA ASP A 12 2.86 -7.38 8.80
C ASP A 12 1.88 -8.47 8.34
N GLU A 13 0.58 -8.22 8.49
CA GLU A 13 -0.45 -9.06 7.86
C GLU A 13 -0.56 -8.74 6.35
N LEU A 14 -0.63 -9.77 5.51
CA LEU A 14 -0.87 -9.61 4.07
C LEU A 14 -2.37 -9.73 3.77
N TYR A 15 -3.04 -8.59 3.65
CA TYR A 15 -4.46 -8.54 3.33
C TYR A 15 -4.68 -9.04 1.91
N ARG A 16 -5.55 -10.04 1.76
CA ARG A 16 -5.91 -10.63 0.46
C ARG A 16 -6.98 -9.80 -0.25
N TRP A 17 -6.74 -8.49 -0.32
CA TRP A 17 -7.68 -7.56 -0.90
C TRP A 17 -7.71 -7.72 -2.43
N GLU A 18 -8.90 -7.75 -2.99
CA GLU A 18 -9.14 -7.82 -4.43
C GLU A 18 -10.02 -6.64 -4.85
N LYS A 19 -9.71 -6.05 -6.01
CA LYS A 19 -10.51 -4.94 -6.54
C LYS A 19 -11.90 -5.46 -6.90
N ASP A 20 -12.92 -4.80 -6.38
CA ASP A 20 -14.29 -4.95 -6.87
C ASP A 20 -14.35 -4.58 -8.37
N PRO A 21 -14.74 -5.50 -9.27
CA PRO A 21 -14.86 -5.22 -10.69
C PRO A 21 -15.84 -4.08 -11.01
N GLU A 22 -16.84 -3.86 -10.16
CA GLU A 22 -17.83 -2.78 -10.29
C GLU A 22 -17.40 -1.49 -9.56
N GLY A 23 -16.30 -1.55 -8.79
CA GLY A 23 -15.76 -0.43 -8.04
C GLY A 23 -15.03 0.59 -8.92
N THR A 24 -14.80 1.78 -8.36
CA THR A 24 -14.02 2.84 -9.02
C THR A 24 -12.63 2.33 -9.40
N GLU A 25 -12.13 2.75 -10.57
CA GLU A 25 -10.80 2.38 -11.03
C GLU A 25 -9.71 2.80 -10.05
N ILE A 26 -8.67 1.96 -9.98
CA ILE A 26 -7.51 2.18 -9.10
C ILE A 26 -6.20 2.10 -9.89
N GLU A 27 -5.16 2.73 -9.37
CA GLU A 27 -3.78 2.50 -9.81
C GLU A 27 -3.00 1.86 -8.66
N VAL A 28 -2.53 0.62 -8.87
CA VAL A 28 -1.73 -0.12 -7.89
C VAL A 28 -0.30 0.41 -7.92
N LEU A 29 0.17 0.92 -6.78
CA LEU A 29 1.51 1.49 -6.61
C LEU A 29 2.50 0.50 -5.99
N ALA A 30 2.00 -0.48 -5.22
CA ALA A 30 2.81 -1.55 -4.66
C ALA A 30 1.97 -2.82 -4.42
N VAL A 31 2.62 -3.96 -4.60
CA VAL A 31 2.09 -5.29 -4.25
C VAL A 31 2.90 -5.90 -3.11
N GLY A 32 2.21 -6.53 -2.17
CA GLY A 32 2.80 -7.35 -1.11
C GLY A 32 2.85 -8.80 -1.57
N LYS A 33 3.92 -9.52 -1.21
CA LYS A 33 4.10 -10.94 -1.54
C LYS A 33 4.27 -11.78 -0.29
N GLY A 34 3.44 -12.78 -0.11
CA GLY A 34 3.58 -13.76 0.98
C GLY A 34 4.87 -14.55 0.81
N LEU A 35 5.73 -14.58 1.82
CA LEU A 35 7.02 -15.28 1.72
C LEU A 35 6.88 -16.80 1.63
N GLU A 36 5.82 -17.36 2.21
CA GLU A 36 5.54 -18.79 2.21
C GLU A 36 4.74 -19.23 0.98
N THR A 37 3.66 -18.51 0.66
CA THR A 37 2.73 -18.89 -0.41
C THR A 37 3.12 -18.33 -1.77
N GLY A 38 3.93 -17.27 -1.82
CA GLY A 38 4.24 -16.53 -3.03
C GLY A 38 3.07 -15.72 -3.59
N ALA A 39 1.89 -15.73 -2.94
CA ALA A 39 0.71 -15.00 -3.36
C ALA A 39 0.95 -13.49 -3.28
N GLU A 40 0.40 -12.74 -4.24
CA GLU A 40 0.58 -11.30 -4.38
C GLU A 40 -0.77 -10.57 -4.29
N TYR A 41 -0.82 -9.50 -3.49
CA TYR A 41 -2.00 -8.67 -3.34
C TYR A 41 -1.62 -7.18 -3.33
N PRO A 42 -2.50 -6.28 -3.82
CA PRO A 42 -2.29 -4.84 -3.68
C PRO A 42 -2.13 -4.45 -2.21
N VAL A 43 -1.12 -3.63 -1.92
CA VAL A 43 -0.92 -3.09 -0.57
C VAL A 43 -0.97 -1.57 -0.54
N ILE A 44 -0.56 -0.90 -1.62
CA ILE A 44 -0.70 0.55 -1.80
C ILE A 44 -1.33 0.83 -3.17
N TRP A 45 -2.36 1.66 -3.23
CA TRP A 45 -3.00 2.11 -4.47
C TRP A 45 -3.62 3.50 -4.32
N ILE A 46 -3.92 4.16 -5.44
CA ILE A 46 -4.79 5.34 -5.47
C ILE A 46 -6.13 4.98 -6.11
N VAL A 47 -7.20 5.64 -5.67
CA VAL A 47 -8.53 5.52 -6.29
C VAL A 47 -8.75 6.72 -7.21
N ASN A 48 -9.18 6.47 -8.45
CA ASN A 48 -9.52 7.49 -9.44
C ASN A 48 -10.89 8.11 -9.15
N HIS A 49 -11.07 8.65 -7.94
CA HIS A 49 -12.30 9.27 -7.51
C HIS A 49 -12.43 10.69 -8.14
N PRO A 50 -13.60 11.09 -8.65
CA PRO A 50 -13.74 12.33 -9.44
C PRO A 50 -13.44 13.61 -8.66
N THR A 51 -13.59 13.59 -7.33
CA THR A 51 -13.50 14.80 -6.48
C THR A 51 -12.62 14.64 -5.25
N ALA A 52 -12.11 13.44 -4.98
CA ALA A 52 -11.37 13.15 -3.75
C ALA A 52 -10.02 12.52 -4.08
N LYS A 53 -9.01 12.87 -3.29
CA LYS A 53 -7.72 12.17 -3.30
C LYS A 53 -7.79 11.05 -2.27
N ILE A 54 -7.69 9.80 -2.72
CA ILE A 54 -7.80 8.63 -1.87
C ILE A 54 -6.61 7.71 -2.11
N ILE A 55 -5.92 7.34 -1.03
CA ILE A 55 -4.86 6.32 -1.02
C ILE A 55 -5.34 5.15 -0.18
N GLY A 56 -5.32 3.95 -0.76
CA GLY A 56 -5.40 2.71 -0.01
C GLY A 56 -4.02 2.29 0.50
N ASN A 57 -3.94 1.91 1.77
CA ASN A 57 -2.74 1.37 2.40
C ASN A 57 -3.16 0.28 3.40
N THR A 58 -2.78 -0.97 3.15
CA THR A 58 -3.08 -2.11 4.04
C THR A 58 -1.96 -2.43 5.03
N LEU A 59 -0.83 -1.72 4.96
CA LEU A 59 0.29 -1.90 5.89
C LEU A 59 0.05 -1.12 7.20
N GLY A 60 0.59 -1.64 8.29
CA GLY A 60 0.59 -1.03 9.62
C GLY A 60 -0.18 -1.79 10.68
N HIS A 61 -0.59 -3.04 10.45
CA HIS A 61 -1.26 -3.85 11.48
C HIS A 61 -0.29 -4.26 12.58
N ASP A 62 0.90 -4.74 12.21
CA ASP A 62 1.95 -5.13 13.15
C ASP A 62 2.74 -3.90 13.66
N ASP A 63 3.05 -3.86 14.96
CA ASP A 63 3.78 -2.74 15.58
C ASP A 63 5.16 -2.51 14.97
N ARG A 64 5.81 -3.57 14.47
CA ARG A 64 7.13 -3.49 13.83
C ARG A 64 7.06 -2.76 12.49
N ALA A 65 5.92 -2.77 11.80
CA ALA A 65 5.71 -2.02 10.57
C ALA A 65 5.91 -0.50 10.81
N HIS A 66 5.45 0.00 11.96
CA HIS A 66 5.56 1.42 12.33
C HIS A 66 6.99 1.89 12.54
N ASN A 67 7.94 0.99 12.77
CA ASN A 67 9.38 1.33 12.84
C ASN A 67 10.08 1.18 11.48
N HIS A 68 9.42 0.60 10.48
CA HIS A 68 10.03 0.34 9.19
C HIS A 68 10.16 1.62 8.34
N LYS A 69 11.38 1.91 7.87
CA LYS A 69 11.68 3.14 7.11
C LYS A 69 10.83 3.29 5.86
N ALA A 70 10.64 2.22 5.08
CA ALA A 70 9.83 2.29 3.86
C ALA A 70 8.36 2.59 4.18
N TYR A 71 7.82 2.06 5.28
CA TYR A 71 6.44 2.31 5.68
C TYR A 71 6.24 3.77 6.09
N LYS A 72 7.13 4.33 6.92
CA LYS A 72 7.11 5.76 7.26
C LYS A 72 7.22 6.66 6.02
N THR A 73 8.10 6.32 5.08
CA THR A 73 8.23 7.06 3.82
C THR A 73 6.96 6.97 2.96
N ILE A 74 6.28 5.83 2.94
CA ILE A 74 4.99 5.69 2.26
C ILE A 74 3.96 6.61 2.92
N LEU A 75 3.81 6.58 4.26
CA LEU A 75 2.87 7.44 4.98
C LEU A 75 3.12 8.94 4.72
N ASN A 76 4.37 9.38 4.81
CA ASN A 76 4.71 10.79 4.53
C ASN A 76 4.38 11.16 3.07
N ASN A 77 4.76 10.31 2.11
CA ASN A 77 4.41 10.52 0.71
C ASN A 77 2.89 10.53 0.48
N SER A 78 2.14 9.75 1.26
CA SER A 78 0.68 9.71 1.17
C SER A 78 0.07 11.02 1.64
N ILE A 79 0.54 11.56 2.78
CA ILE A 79 0.12 12.85 3.31
C ILE A 79 0.45 13.96 2.30
N ASP A 80 1.70 14.03 1.84
CA ASP A 80 2.14 15.02 0.85
C ASP A 80 1.37 14.97 -0.48
N TRP A 81 0.79 13.81 -0.82
CA TRP A 81 -0.01 13.66 -2.05
C TRP A 81 -1.46 14.07 -1.85
N VAL A 82 -2.06 13.78 -0.69
CA VAL A 82 -3.46 14.15 -0.41
C VAL A 82 -3.61 15.65 -0.10
N ASP A 83 -2.59 16.28 0.47
CA ASP A 83 -2.53 17.75 0.61
C ASP A 83 -2.36 18.45 -0.75
#